data_AF-A0A7R9ZI84-F1
#
_entry.id   AF-A0A7R9ZI84-F1
#
_cell.length_a   1.000
_cell.length_b   1.000
_cell.length_c   1.000
_cell.angle_alpha   90.00
_cell.angle_beta   90.00
_cell.angle_gamma   90.00
#
_symmetry.space_group_name_H-M   'P 1'
#
loop_
_entity.id
_entity.type
_entity.pdbx_description
1 polymer ?
#
loop_
_entity_poly.entity_id
_entity_poly.type
_entity_poly.pdbx_seq_one_letter_code
_entity_poly.pdbx_strand_id
1 'polypeptide(L)'
;MVHVLGALMVAMAAIWRANESGQPTWTQDLLDTSNTQDFVRFIGGDGKSKLAGRMYYPKRSNRRAAPATIILAHGIGLTQDCCLDKYVDAFTSAGFAAFTFDYASFGHSEG
;
A
#
# COMPACT_ATOMS: atom_id res chain seq x y z
N MET A 1 -6.71 36.14 -17.04
CA MET A 1 -6.63 34.67 -17.20
C MET A 1 -5.33 34.04 -16.69
N VAL A 2 -4.33 34.82 -16.24
CA VAL A 2 -3.03 34.29 -15.73
C VAL A 2 -3.05 34.03 -14.20
N HIS A 3 -3.93 34.71 -13.47
CA HIS A 3 -4.03 34.59 -12.01
C HIS A 3 -4.69 33.30 -11.50
N VAL A 4 -5.56 32.66 -12.30
CA VAL A 4 -6.26 31.41 -11.90
C VAL A 4 -5.33 30.19 -12.03
N LEU A 5 -4.43 30.19 -13.02
CA LEU A 5 -3.45 29.12 -13.23
C LEU A 5 -2.38 29.09 -12.12
N GLY A 6 -1.97 30.27 -11.63
CA GLY A 6 -1.01 30.38 -10.54
C GLY A 6 -1.54 29.81 -9.22
N ALA A 7 -2.82 30.06 -8.91
CA ALA A 7 -3.46 29.53 -7.70
C ALA A 7 -3.58 28.00 -7.73
N LEU A 8 -3.87 27.40 -8.89
CA LEU A 8 -3.95 25.95 -9.06
C LEU A 8 -2.60 25.26 -8.84
N MET A 9 -1.51 25.83 -9.38
CA MET A 9 -0.16 25.28 -9.21
C MET A 9 0.32 25.34 -7.75
N VAL A 10 0.00 26.41 -7.03
CA VAL A 10 0.32 26.53 -5.60
C VAL A 10 -0.48 25.54 -4.76
N ALA A 11 -1.77 25.34 -5.07
CA ALA A 11 -2.59 24.34 -4.40
C ALA A 11 -2.08 22.91 -4.64
N MET A 12 -1.68 22.57 -5.87
CA MET A 12 -1.10 21.25 -6.18
C MET A 12 0.26 21.04 -5.50
N ALA A 13 1.11 22.06 -5.45
CA ALA A 13 2.38 21.99 -4.73
C ALA A 13 2.18 21.86 -3.20
N ALA A 14 1.15 22.49 -2.64
CA ALA A 14 0.79 22.36 -1.23
C ALA A 14 0.25 20.96 -0.90
N ILE A 15 -0.59 20.39 -1.78
CA ILE A 15 -1.06 18.99 -1.67
C ILE A 15 0.11 18.02 -1.77
N TRP A 16 1.04 18.26 -2.70
CA TRP A 16 2.25 17.45 -2.85
C TRP A 16 3.13 17.48 -1.60
N ARG A 17 3.38 18.68 -1.04
CA ARG A 17 4.18 18.87 0.18
C ARG A 17 3.52 18.27 1.42
N ALA A 18 2.21 18.41 1.56
CA ALA A 18 1.45 17.80 2.65
C ALA A 18 1.41 16.26 2.56
N ASN A 19 1.64 15.71 1.36
CA ASN A 19 1.73 14.28 1.11
C ASN A 19 3.18 13.81 0.90
N GLU A 20 4.18 14.61 1.31
CA GLU A 20 5.55 14.13 1.45
C GLU A 20 5.51 12.97 2.43
N SER A 21 5.80 11.76 1.93
CA SER A 21 5.70 10.54 2.72
C SER A 21 6.59 10.68 3.96
N GLY A 22 5.97 10.87 5.13
CA GLY A 22 6.61 10.53 6.38
C GLY A 22 7.13 9.10 6.28
N GLN A 23 8.31 8.82 6.82
CA GLN A 23 8.85 7.45 6.81
C GLN A 23 7.82 6.53 7.46
N PRO A 24 7.18 5.61 6.71
CA PRO A 24 6.16 4.75 7.28
C PRO A 24 6.80 3.89 8.37
N THR A 25 6.27 3.99 9.59
CA THR A 25 6.67 3.11 10.69
C THR A 25 5.96 1.78 10.51
N TRP A 26 6.66 0.82 9.92
CA TRP A 26 6.17 -0.54 9.79
C TRP A 26 6.43 -1.31 11.08
N THR A 27 5.37 -1.68 11.80
CA THR A 27 5.47 -2.72 12.83
C THR A 27 5.19 -4.06 12.14
N GLN A 28 6.25 -4.79 11.81
CA GLN A 28 6.12 -6.19 11.42
C GLN A 28 6.01 -7.01 12.71
N ASP A 29 4.81 -7.48 13.03
CA ASP A 29 4.68 -8.57 14.00
C ASP A 29 5.41 -9.79 13.43
N LEU A 30 6.19 -10.46 14.27
CA LEU A 30 7.14 -11.50 13.86
C LEU A 30 6.43 -12.57 13.01
N LEU A 31 6.93 -12.73 11.78
CA LEU A 31 6.34 -13.54 10.70
C LEU A 31 6.09 -14.99 11.14
N ASP A 32 4.83 -15.43 11.08
CA ASP A 32 4.50 -16.85 10.97
C ASP A 32 4.93 -17.31 9.56
N THR A 33 5.96 -18.15 9.50
CA THR A 33 6.53 -18.63 8.23
C THR A 33 5.66 -19.69 7.56
N SER A 34 4.63 -20.20 8.24
CA SER A 34 3.69 -21.17 7.67
C SER A 34 2.58 -20.52 6.83
N ASN A 35 2.28 -19.24 7.08
CA ASN A 35 1.21 -18.51 6.40
C ASN A 35 1.76 -17.79 5.16
N THR A 36 1.18 -17.99 3.98
CA THR A 36 1.64 -17.34 2.73
C THR A 36 1.19 -15.89 2.58
N GLN A 37 0.36 -15.42 3.51
CA GLN A 37 -0.23 -14.09 3.53
C GLN A 37 -0.24 -13.54 4.95
N ASP A 38 0.29 -12.34 5.15
CA ASP A 38 0.23 -11.63 6.43
C ASP A 38 -0.72 -10.43 6.32
N PHE A 39 -1.64 -10.28 7.27
CA PHE A 39 -2.48 -9.09 7.35
C PHE A 39 -1.70 -7.96 8.03
N VAL A 40 -1.69 -6.78 7.42
CA VAL A 40 -0.85 -5.65 7.84
C VAL A 40 -1.72 -4.46 8.17
N ARG A 41 -1.44 -3.80 9.29
CA ARG A 41 -2.00 -2.48 9.64
C ARG A 41 -0.87 -1.45 9.68
N PHE A 42 -1.14 -0.25 9.19
CA PHE A 42 -0.14 0.82 9.11
C PHE A 42 -0.78 2.21 9.20
N ILE A 43 0.02 3.22 9.51
CA ILE A 43 -0.43 4.63 9.55
C ILE A 43 -0.23 5.26 8.17
N GLY A 44 -1.26 5.94 7.68
CA GLY A 44 -1.24 6.69 6.43
C GLY A 44 -0.26 7.86 6.45
N GLY A 45 0.07 8.39 5.27
CA GLY A 45 1.00 9.52 5.14
C GLY A 45 0.55 10.80 5.86
N ASP A 46 -0.74 10.93 6.14
CA ASP A 46 -1.34 12.01 6.94
C ASP A 46 -1.06 11.90 8.44
N GLY A 47 -0.43 10.79 8.88
CA GLY A 47 -0.13 10.51 10.28
C GLY A 47 -1.34 10.15 11.15
N LYS A 48 -2.52 9.95 10.55
CA LYS A 48 -3.79 9.77 11.28
C LYS A 48 -4.62 8.60 10.77
N SER A 49 -4.72 8.44 9.46
CA SER A 49 -5.49 7.35 8.84
C SER A 49 -4.89 6.01 9.24
N LYS A 50 -5.73 5.05 9.66
CA LYS A 50 -5.28 3.70 10.01
C LYS A 50 -5.62 2.76 8.88
N LEU A 51 -4.63 2.45 8.06
CA LEU A 51 -4.83 1.69 6.83
C LEU A 51 -4.54 0.20 7.06
N ALA A 52 -5.13 -0.64 6.22
CA ALA A 52 -5.00 -2.08 6.26
C ALA A 52 -4.67 -2.67 4.88
N GLY A 53 -3.93 -3.77 4.89
CA GLY A 53 -3.50 -4.46 3.69
C GLY A 53 -3.09 -5.90 3.95
N ARG A 54 -2.59 -6.56 2.91
CA ARG A 54 -2.10 -7.94 2.95
C ARG A 54 -0.78 -8.03 2.21
N MET A 55 0.18 -8.68 2.85
CA MET A 55 1.51 -8.95 2.30
C MET A 55 1.58 -10.40 1.84
N TYR A 56 2.02 -10.61 0.60
CA TYR A 56 2.18 -11.92 -0.02
C TYR A 56 3.64 -12.12 -0.39
N TYR A 57 4.16 -13.32 -0.11
CA TYR A 57 5.58 -13.63 -0.31
C TYR A 57 5.77 -14.69 -1.40
N PRO A 58 6.89 -14.65 -2.15
CA PRO A 58 7.25 -15.73 -3.07
C PRO A 58 7.41 -17.06 -2.34
N LYS A 59 6.84 -18.14 -2.91
CA LYS A 59 6.79 -19.50 -2.34
C LYS A 59 8.16 -20.10 -1.93
N ARG A 60 9.27 -19.59 -2.48
CA ARG A 60 10.65 -20.06 -2.22
C ARG A 60 11.61 -18.94 -1.81
N SER A 61 11.09 -17.82 -1.30
CA SER A 61 11.96 -16.72 -0.86
C SER A 61 12.39 -16.89 0.60
N ASN A 62 13.66 -16.56 0.87
CA ASN A 62 14.08 -16.28 2.22
C ASN A 62 13.44 -14.93 2.62
N ARG A 63 12.40 -14.96 3.47
CA ARG A 63 11.74 -13.72 3.95
C ARG A 63 12.71 -12.74 4.60
N ARG A 64 13.82 -13.23 5.19
CA ARG A 64 14.88 -12.37 5.77
C ARG A 64 15.64 -11.56 4.72
N ALA A 65 15.58 -11.94 3.45
CA ALA A 65 16.21 -11.22 2.36
C ALA A 65 15.40 -10.01 1.86
N ALA A 66 14.20 -9.77 2.42
CA ALA A 66 13.33 -8.63 2.08
C ALA A 66 13.18 -8.45 0.55
N PRO A 67 12.43 -9.33 -0.14
CA PRO A 67 12.32 -9.28 -1.58
C PRO A 67 11.73 -7.94 -2.06
N ALA A 68 12.09 -7.54 -3.28
CA ALA A 68 11.46 -6.40 -3.95
C ALA A 68 9.93 -6.57 -3.91
N THR A 69 9.24 -5.51 -3.47
CA THR A 69 7.80 -5.55 -3.19
C THR A 69 7.04 -4.69 -4.18
N ILE A 70 6.01 -5.26 -4.80
CA ILE A 70 5.09 -4.57 -5.70
C ILE A 70 3.85 -4.15 -4.92
N ILE A 71 3.51 -2.86 -4.97
CA ILE A 71 2.28 -2.34 -4.39
C ILE A 71 1.15 -2.45 -5.43
N LEU A 72 0.09 -3.17 -5.08
CA LEU A 72 -1.08 -3.39 -5.91
C LEU A 72 -2.26 -2.63 -5.31
N ALA A 73 -2.68 -1.57 -6.00
CA ALA A 73 -3.81 -0.74 -5.59
C ALA A 73 -5.06 -1.11 -6.39
N HIS A 74 -6.22 -1.06 -5.74
CA HIS A 74 -7.51 -1.32 -6.38
C HIS A 74 -8.06 -0.09 -7.10
N GLY A 75 -9.04 -0.30 -7.98
CA GLY A 75 -9.73 0.78 -8.69
C GLY A 75 -10.73 1.56 -7.82
N ILE A 76 -11.33 2.60 -8.39
CA ILE A 76 -12.32 3.46 -7.72
C ILE A 76 -13.52 2.63 -7.25
N GLY A 77 -13.93 2.80 -5.99
CA GLY A 77 -15.11 2.15 -5.41
C GLY A 77 -14.95 0.66 -5.09
N LEU A 78 -13.73 0.13 -5.17
CA LEU A 78 -13.40 -1.27 -4.87
C LEU A 78 -12.67 -1.42 -3.53
N THR A 79 -12.21 -2.63 -3.24
CA THR A 79 -11.33 -2.98 -2.11
C THR A 79 -10.19 -3.86 -2.60
N GLN A 80 -9.21 -4.15 -1.74
CA GLN A 80 -8.09 -5.03 -2.02
C GLN A 80 -8.50 -6.46 -2.39
N ASP A 81 -9.70 -6.89 -2.01
CA ASP A 81 -10.26 -8.21 -2.32
C ASP A 81 -10.84 -8.27 -3.75
N CYS A 82 -10.88 -7.15 -4.48
CA CYS A 82 -11.46 -7.08 -5.81
C CYS A 82 -10.40 -7.17 -6.92
N CYS A 83 -10.34 -8.31 -7.61
CA CYS A 83 -9.60 -8.49 -8.88
C CYS A 83 -8.08 -8.30 -8.82
N LEU A 84 -7.46 -8.35 -7.63
CA LEU A 84 -6.00 -8.26 -7.45
C LEU A 84 -5.29 -9.61 -7.34
N ASP A 85 -6.03 -10.68 -7.03
CA ASP A 85 -5.57 -12.06 -6.86
C ASP A 85 -4.67 -12.55 -8.01
N LYS A 86 -5.10 -12.39 -9.26
CA LYS A 86 -4.32 -12.81 -10.44
C LYS A 86 -2.98 -12.08 -10.56
N TYR A 87 -2.89 -10.85 -10.07
CA TYR A 87 -1.66 -10.06 -10.09
C TYR A 87 -0.75 -10.45 -8.94
N VAL A 88 -1.31 -10.69 -7.75
CA VAL A 88 -0.58 -11.26 -6.60
C VAL A 88 0.09 -12.57 -7.02
N ASP A 89 -0.66 -13.49 -7.65
CA ASP A 89 -0.13 -14.77 -8.11
C ASP A 89 0.98 -14.59 -9.16
N ALA A 90 0.79 -13.69 -10.13
CA ALA A 90 1.79 -13.43 -11.16
C ALA A 90 3.11 -12.91 -10.58
N PHE A 91 3.06 -11.91 -9.69
CA PHE A 91 4.25 -11.30 -9.10
C PHE A 91 4.95 -12.22 -8.10
N THR A 92 4.20 -12.92 -7.25
CA THR A 92 4.77 -13.87 -6.30
C THR A 92 5.40 -15.09 -6.98
N SER A 93 4.82 -15.54 -8.11
CA SER A 93 5.41 -16.59 -8.94
C SER A 93 6.70 -16.13 -9.65
N ALA A 94 6.79 -14.83 -9.98
CA ALA A 94 7.98 -14.21 -10.57
C ALA A 94 9.09 -13.87 -9.54
N GLY A 95 8.86 -14.13 -8.25
CA GLY A 95 9.87 -13.93 -7.19
C GLY A 95 9.77 -12.58 -6.46
N PHE A 96 8.73 -11.78 -6.72
CA PHE A 96 8.47 -10.53 -5.99
C PHE A 96 7.53 -10.76 -4.81
N ALA A 97 7.69 -9.97 -3.75
CA ALA A 97 6.58 -9.79 -2.82
C ALA A 97 5.50 -8.93 -3.46
N ALA A 98 4.26 -9.13 -3.05
CA ALA A 98 3.13 -8.29 -3.45
C ALA A 98 2.43 -7.78 -2.19
N PHE A 99 2.04 -6.51 -2.21
CA PHE A 99 1.28 -5.89 -1.14
C PHE A 99 0.00 -5.29 -1.70
N THR A 100 -1.14 -5.75 -1.19
CA THR A 100 -2.45 -5.15 -1.48
C THR A 100 -2.90 -4.32 -0.28
N PHE A 101 -3.70 -3.28 -0.50
CA PHE A 101 -4.22 -2.45 0.59
C PHE A 101 -5.55 -1.82 0.22
N ASP A 102 -6.32 -1.43 1.23
CA ASP A 102 -7.54 -0.63 1.08
C ASP A 102 -7.22 0.87 1.27
N TYR A 103 -7.77 1.73 0.40
CA TYR A 103 -7.73 3.18 0.62
C TYR A 103 -8.47 3.58 1.92
N ALA A 104 -8.23 4.81 2.41
CA ALA A 104 -8.96 5.37 3.56
C ALA A 104 -10.48 5.30 3.32
N SER A 105 -11.25 4.99 4.35
CA SER A 105 -12.70 4.73 4.32
C SER A 105 -13.17 3.49 3.53
N PHE A 106 -12.26 2.65 3.01
CA PHE A 106 -12.61 1.41 2.29
C PHE A 106 -12.18 0.15 3.03
N GLY A 107 -12.91 -0.94 2.82
CA GLY A 107 -12.55 -2.28 3.27
C GLY A 107 -12.23 -2.34 4.76
N HIS A 108 -10.99 -2.74 5.08
CA HIS A 108 -10.53 -2.88 6.46
C HIS A 108 -9.72 -1.66 6.97
N SER A 109 -9.60 -0.62 6.15
CA SER A 109 -8.96 0.65 6.50
C SER A 109 -9.95 1.60 7.21
N GLU A 110 -9.43 2.41 8.12
CA GLU A 110 -10.12 3.51 8.80
C GLU A 110 -9.62 4.88 8.28
N GLY A 111 -10.42 5.92 8.53
CA GLY A 111 -10.12 7.30 8.17
C GLY A 111 -11.10 7.84 7.15
#